data_AF-A0A086A806-F1
#
_entry.id   AF-A0A086A806-F1
#
_cell.length_a   1.000
_cell.length_b   1.000
_cell.length_c   1.000
_cell.angle_alpha   90.00
_cell.angle_beta   90.00
_cell.angle_gamma   90.00
#
_symmetry.space_group_name_H-M   'P 1'
#
loop_
_entity.id
_entity.type
_entity.pdbx_description
1 polymer ?
#
loop_
_entity_poly.entity_id
_entity_poly.type
_entity_poly.pdbx_seq_one_letter_code
_entity_poly.pdbx_strand_id
1 'polypeptide(L)'
;MKTIYNSIREEVTKHSKVRNSVLGNVKEWKRSHYIILSEIIKEELSESEELKGKKKFEIGNTISHVTLQRFFENDYQDKTHNDLRFLKTLDKICIFLGYRDLNSYIQSVKELRKENHQESDQEFLTQIVYNYCATVFEFYKEFPNHKTLLFKDLVFDDSPFLERASQFSKELCDRDFQLVTKNNRSNYEVFDIHLVTDEPDKKVLESQEFWNLLFKVGETGEEHFVNQLNTQIYFIRKIDNVWKIWDNYNPDAGRLNKKN
;
A
#
# COMPACT_ATOMS: atom_id res chain seq x y z
N MET A 1 3.35 0.48 2.84
CA MET A 1 4.63 1.27 2.75
C MET A 1 5.71 0.83 3.74
N LYS A 2 5.36 0.44 4.99
CA LYS A 2 6.34 0.00 6.02
C LYS A 2 7.28 -1.11 5.52
N THR A 3 6.80 -2.07 4.74
CA THR A 3 7.62 -3.16 4.18
C THR A 3 8.69 -2.70 3.19
N ILE A 4 8.35 -1.76 2.28
CA ILE A 4 9.32 -1.17 1.34
C ILE A 4 10.35 -0.34 2.10
N TYR A 5 9.88 0.47 3.03
CA TYR A 5 10.74 1.31 3.87
C TYR A 5 11.70 0.47 4.75
N ASN A 6 11.22 -0.61 5.37
CA ASN A 6 12.05 -1.52 6.15
C ASN A 6 13.06 -2.26 5.24
N SER A 7 12.63 -2.67 4.05
CA SER A 7 13.52 -3.27 3.04
C SER A 7 14.65 -2.31 2.64
N ILE A 8 14.32 -1.06 2.34
CA ILE A 8 15.31 -0.01 2.04
C ILE A 8 16.29 0.17 3.21
N ARG A 9 15.80 0.22 4.45
CA ARG A 9 16.66 0.33 5.64
C ARG A 9 17.64 -0.82 5.75
N GLU A 10 17.16 -2.05 5.58
CA GLU A 10 18.01 -3.24 5.60
C GLU A 10 19.07 -3.18 4.49
N GLU A 11 18.69 -2.82 3.27
CA GLU A 11 19.62 -2.70 2.16
C GLU A 11 20.69 -1.63 2.39
N VAL A 12 20.32 -0.49 2.98
CA VAL A 12 21.30 0.55 3.36
C VAL A 12 22.32 -0.02 4.36
N THR A 13 21.89 -0.81 5.34
CA THR A 13 22.84 -1.43 6.29
C THR A 13 23.74 -2.47 5.63
N LYS A 14 23.28 -3.11 4.55
CA LYS A 14 24.03 -4.13 3.79
C LYS A 14 24.91 -3.50 2.70
N HIS A 15 24.68 -2.24 2.33
CA HIS A 15 25.42 -1.54 1.28
C HIS A 15 26.93 -1.54 1.56
N SER A 16 27.74 -1.83 0.54
CA SER A 16 29.19 -2.05 0.69
C SER A 16 29.91 -0.86 1.34
N LYS A 17 29.60 0.38 0.92
CA LYS A 17 30.17 1.59 1.52
C LYS A 17 29.75 1.81 2.98
N VAL A 18 28.59 1.32 3.39
CA VAL A 18 28.13 1.40 4.79
C VAL A 18 28.82 0.31 5.62
N ARG A 19 28.77 -0.94 5.14
CA ARG A 19 29.37 -2.10 5.80
C ARG A 19 30.89 -1.99 5.97
N ASN A 20 31.59 -1.40 5.00
CA ASN A 20 33.04 -1.21 5.04
C ASN A 20 33.45 0.04 5.83
N SER A 21 32.50 0.80 6.37
CA SER A 21 32.75 1.94 7.24
C SER A 21 32.63 1.56 8.72
N VAL A 22 32.84 2.53 9.61
CA VAL A 22 32.59 2.38 11.06
C VAL A 22 31.15 1.91 11.35
N LEU A 23 30.20 2.23 10.47
CA LEU A 23 28.78 1.85 10.63
C LEU A 23 28.54 0.34 10.60
N GLY A 24 29.36 -0.42 9.86
CA GLY A 24 29.24 -1.88 9.78
C GLY A 24 29.68 -2.62 11.04
N ASN A 25 30.41 -1.94 11.94
CA ASN A 25 30.95 -2.53 13.17
C ASN A 25 30.08 -2.26 14.41
N VAL A 26 28.97 -1.53 14.26
CA VAL A 26 28.13 -1.09 15.38
C VAL A 26 26.69 -1.57 15.17
N LYS A 27 26.12 -2.24 16.18
CA LYS A 27 24.76 -2.78 16.13
C LYS A 27 23.67 -1.70 16.20
N GLU A 28 23.92 -0.63 16.95
CA GLU A 28 22.97 0.48 17.15
C GLU A 28 23.61 1.82 16.82
N TRP A 29 22.97 2.58 15.94
CA TRP A 29 23.49 3.87 15.49
C TRP A 29 23.08 5.01 16.43
N LYS A 30 24.09 5.68 16.97
CA LYS A 30 23.95 6.98 17.65
C LYS A 30 23.98 8.14 16.66
N ARG A 31 23.60 9.35 17.09
CA ARG A 31 23.65 10.58 16.26
C ARG A 31 24.90 10.75 15.40
N SER A 32 26.10 10.50 15.94
CA SER A 32 27.37 10.60 15.20
C SER A 32 27.45 9.64 14.00
N HIS A 33 26.84 8.46 14.11
CA HIS A 33 26.77 7.48 13.04
C HIS A 33 25.85 7.96 11.90
N TYR A 34 24.74 8.63 12.21
CA TYR A 34 23.89 9.24 11.19
C TYR A 34 24.56 10.41 10.45
N ILE A 35 25.49 11.11 11.11
CA ILE A 35 26.34 12.12 10.44
C ILE A 35 27.28 11.44 9.44
N ILE A 36 27.91 10.33 9.82
CA ILE A 36 28.77 9.56 8.92
C ILE A 36 27.97 9.01 7.74
N LEU A 37 26.78 8.44 7.99
CA LEU A 37 25.90 7.93 6.93
C LEU A 37 25.47 9.04 5.96
N SER A 38 25.15 10.23 6.48
CA SER A 38 24.81 11.42 5.68
C SER A 38 25.92 11.77 4.70
N GLU A 39 27.18 11.75 5.13
CA GLU A 39 28.32 12.04 4.25
C GLU A 39 28.55 10.92 3.23
N ILE A 40 28.49 9.64 3.64
CA ILE A 40 28.61 8.49 2.72
C ILE A 40 27.57 8.57 1.59
N ILE A 41 26.30 8.83 1.94
CA ILE A 41 25.22 8.96 0.96
C ILE A 41 25.47 10.16 0.05
N LYS A 42 25.87 11.31 0.61
CA LYS A 42 26.14 12.53 -0.16
C LYS A 42 27.26 12.34 -1.17
N GLU A 43 28.34 11.67 -0.79
CA GLU A 43 29.46 11.36 -1.69
C GLU A 43 28.97 10.51 -2.87
N GLU A 44 28.26 9.41 -2.60
CA GLU A 44 27.68 8.55 -3.65
C GLU A 44 26.73 9.32 -4.57
N LEU A 45 25.80 10.10 -4.00
CA LEU A 45 24.83 10.86 -4.78
C LEU A 45 25.48 11.95 -5.61
N SER A 46 26.64 12.48 -5.19
CA SER A 46 27.37 13.48 -5.96
C SER A 46 27.99 12.91 -7.24
N GLU A 47 28.29 11.61 -7.23
CA GLU A 47 28.92 10.88 -8.34
C GLU A 47 27.87 10.13 -9.21
N SER A 48 26.64 9.99 -8.72
CA SER A 48 25.57 9.25 -9.40
C SER A 48 25.14 9.88 -10.73
N GLU A 49 25.17 9.08 -11.80
CA GLU A 49 24.64 9.44 -13.13
C GLU A 49 23.13 9.73 -13.09
N GLU A 50 22.41 9.01 -12.23
CA GLU A 50 20.95 9.14 -12.07
C GLU A 50 20.55 10.44 -11.36
N LEU A 51 21.53 11.18 -10.83
CA LEU A 51 21.34 12.45 -10.14
C LEU A 51 22.09 13.61 -10.83
N LYS A 52 21.87 13.76 -12.15
CA LYS A 52 22.39 14.88 -12.95
C LYS A 52 21.29 15.82 -13.43
N GLY A 53 21.70 17.01 -13.89
CA GLY A 53 20.81 17.99 -14.53
C GLY A 53 19.60 18.38 -13.68
N LYS A 54 18.41 18.37 -14.30
CA LYS A 54 17.13 18.80 -13.69
C LYS A 54 16.80 18.04 -12.41
N LYS A 55 17.06 16.73 -12.36
CA LYS A 55 16.75 15.88 -11.21
C LYS A 55 17.55 16.29 -9.97
N LYS A 56 18.82 16.65 -10.13
CA LYS A 56 19.65 17.21 -9.04
C LYS A 56 19.07 18.48 -8.44
N PHE A 57 18.51 19.37 -9.26
CA PHE A 57 17.85 20.58 -8.78
C PHE A 57 16.52 20.30 -8.05
N GLU A 58 15.78 19.28 -8.50
CA GLU A 58 14.46 18.94 -7.94
C GLU A 58 14.54 18.25 -6.57
N ILE A 59 15.50 17.34 -6.36
CA ILE A 59 15.58 16.51 -5.14
C ILE A 59 16.82 16.75 -4.27
N GLY A 60 17.84 17.42 -4.81
CA GLY A 60 19.13 17.64 -4.16
C GLY A 60 19.97 16.37 -4.04
N ASN A 61 21.21 16.49 -3.56
CA ASN A 61 22.14 15.36 -3.38
C ASN A 61 22.56 15.12 -1.91
N THR A 62 21.83 15.71 -0.96
CA THR A 62 22.11 15.59 0.47
C THR A 62 20.87 15.13 1.23
N ILE A 63 21.09 14.38 2.31
CA ILE A 63 20.05 14.03 3.29
C ILE A 63 20.63 14.40 4.65
N SER A 64 19.91 15.18 5.46
CA SER A 64 20.43 15.56 6.77
C SER A 64 20.54 14.35 7.71
N HIS A 65 21.53 14.33 8.60
CA HIS A 65 21.65 13.30 9.64
C HIS A 65 20.40 13.18 10.53
N VAL A 66 19.67 14.28 10.79
CA VAL A 66 18.40 14.27 11.54
C VAL A 66 17.30 13.54 10.76
N THR A 67 17.23 13.77 9.45
CA THR A 67 16.31 13.05 8.56
C THR A 67 16.62 11.56 8.53
N LEU A 68 17.90 11.20 8.41
CA LEU A 68 18.33 9.79 8.44
C LEU A 68 18.04 9.14 9.79
N GLN A 69 18.27 9.85 10.90
CA GLN A 69 17.95 9.37 12.23
C GLN A 69 16.46 9.04 12.35
N ARG A 70 15.57 9.97 11.99
CA ARG A 70 14.12 9.72 11.95
C ARG A 70 13.75 8.57 11.01
N PHE A 71 14.44 8.49 9.87
CA PHE A 71 14.29 7.39 8.91
C PHE A 71 14.77 6.04 9.43
N PHE A 72 15.62 5.92 10.45
CA PHE A 72 15.98 4.63 11.04
C PHE A 72 15.33 4.38 12.40
N GLU A 73 14.91 5.40 13.12
CA GLU A 73 14.28 5.24 14.45
C GLU A 73 12.75 5.13 14.36
N ASN A 74 12.19 5.12 13.15
CA ASN A 74 10.74 4.98 12.91
C ASN A 74 9.90 6.14 13.51
N ASP A 75 10.50 7.33 13.64
CA ASP A 75 9.86 8.53 14.21
C ASP A 75 9.00 9.30 13.19
N TYR A 76 8.39 8.58 12.25
CA TYR A 76 7.45 9.14 11.29
C TYR A 76 6.03 8.78 11.72
N GLN A 77 5.26 9.79 12.14
CA GLN A 77 3.80 9.65 12.32
C GLN A 77 3.14 9.40 10.95
N ASP A 78 2.03 8.65 10.90
CA ASP A 78 1.35 8.22 9.66
C ASP A 78 1.11 9.34 8.63
N LYS A 79 0.94 10.58 9.09
CA LYS A 79 0.80 11.79 8.24
C LYS A 79 2.06 12.17 7.45
N THR A 80 3.23 11.65 7.80
CA THR A 80 4.52 12.03 7.21
C THR A 80 4.89 11.19 5.99
N HIS A 81 4.24 10.03 5.79
CA HIS A 81 4.51 9.15 4.65
C HIS A 81 4.08 9.74 3.30
N ASN A 82 3.18 10.72 3.31
CA ASN A 82 2.70 11.45 2.12
C ASN A 82 3.39 12.81 1.94
N ASP A 83 4.36 13.16 2.79
CA ASP A 83 5.14 14.38 2.62
C ASP A 83 6.07 14.25 1.40
N LEU A 84 5.97 15.18 0.45
CA LEU A 84 6.87 15.28 -0.70
C LEU A 84 8.35 15.26 -0.28
N ARG A 85 8.68 15.82 0.89
CA ARG A 85 10.03 15.79 1.45
C ARG A 85 10.46 14.36 1.84
N PHE A 86 9.55 13.56 2.36
CA PHE A 86 9.82 12.15 2.70
C PHE A 86 10.01 11.32 1.43
N LEU A 87 9.14 11.48 0.42
CA LEU A 87 9.30 10.82 -0.87
C LEU A 87 10.62 11.15 -1.56
N LYS A 88 11.03 12.43 -1.56
CA LYS A 88 12.36 12.84 -2.05
C LYS A 88 13.51 12.24 -1.26
N THR A 89 13.31 11.96 0.03
CA THR A 89 14.32 11.29 0.86
C THR A 89 14.45 9.83 0.46
N LEU A 90 13.33 9.12 0.31
CA LEU A 90 13.32 7.74 -0.18
C LEU A 90 13.95 7.64 -1.57
N ASP A 91 13.64 8.57 -2.46
CA ASP A 91 14.17 8.61 -3.82
C ASP A 91 15.70 8.70 -3.82
N LYS A 92 16.26 9.61 -3.02
CA LYS A 92 17.71 9.71 -2.82
C LYS A 92 18.32 8.46 -2.22
N ILE A 93 17.67 7.81 -1.26
CA ILE A 93 18.19 6.56 -0.68
C ILE A 93 18.17 5.44 -1.73
N CYS A 94 17.14 5.35 -2.57
CA CYS A 94 17.09 4.37 -3.65
C CYS A 94 18.19 4.62 -4.69
N ILE A 95 18.47 5.88 -5.02
CA ILE A 95 19.60 6.25 -5.89
C ILE A 95 20.93 5.86 -5.26
N PHE A 96 21.09 6.09 -3.96
CA PHE A 96 22.26 5.63 -3.21
C PHE A 96 22.44 4.10 -3.26
N LEU A 97 21.33 3.35 -3.24
CA LEU A 97 21.34 1.89 -3.37
C LEU A 97 21.59 1.39 -4.81
N GLY A 98 21.77 2.29 -5.79
CA GLY A 98 22.07 1.96 -7.18
C GLY A 98 20.84 1.85 -8.09
N TYR A 99 19.65 2.24 -7.63
CA TYR A 99 18.43 2.28 -8.45
C TYR A 99 18.27 3.65 -9.12
N ARG A 100 17.54 3.72 -10.24
CA ARG A 100 17.24 5.00 -10.90
C ARG A 100 16.44 5.94 -10.00
N ASP A 101 15.44 5.41 -9.29
CA ASP A 101 14.52 6.15 -8.42
C ASP A 101 13.75 5.17 -7.52
N LEU A 102 12.93 5.71 -6.63
CA LEU A 102 12.05 4.92 -5.76
C LEU A 102 11.12 3.98 -6.54
N ASN A 103 10.58 4.41 -7.69
CA ASN A 103 9.69 3.57 -8.48
C ASN A 103 10.43 2.36 -9.07
N SER A 104 11.66 2.57 -9.53
CA SER A 104 12.55 1.54 -10.07
C SER A 104 12.93 0.53 -8.97
N TYR A 105 13.14 1.01 -7.74
CA TYR A 105 13.31 0.12 -6.58
C TYR A 105 12.05 -0.72 -6.30
N ILE A 106 10.88 -0.09 -6.29
CA ILE A 106 9.61 -0.81 -6.05
C ILE A 106 9.37 -1.87 -7.13
N GLN A 107 9.72 -1.56 -8.39
CA GLN A 107 9.65 -2.52 -9.49
C GLN A 107 10.64 -3.67 -9.32
N SER A 108 11.90 -3.40 -9.00
CA SER A 108 12.90 -4.45 -8.80
C SER A 108 12.57 -5.38 -7.64
N VAL A 109 12.02 -4.86 -6.53
CA VAL A 109 11.54 -5.68 -5.41
C VAL A 109 10.35 -6.55 -5.84
N LYS A 110 9.46 -6.03 -6.70
CA LYS A 110 8.36 -6.83 -7.27
C LYS A 110 8.89 -7.91 -8.23
N GLU A 111 9.93 -7.62 -9.00
CA GLU A 111 10.55 -8.56 -9.95
C GLU A 111 11.37 -9.64 -9.23
N LEU A 112 12.17 -9.29 -8.22
CA LEU A 112 12.89 -10.23 -7.36
C LEU A 112 11.94 -11.16 -6.58
N ARG A 113 10.72 -10.68 -6.27
CA ARG A 113 9.65 -11.52 -5.71
C ARG A 113 9.10 -12.50 -6.76
N LYS A 114 8.94 -12.05 -8.02
CA LYS A 114 8.50 -12.89 -9.15
C LYS A 114 9.53 -13.94 -9.59
N GLU A 115 10.83 -13.64 -9.53
CA GLU A 115 11.90 -14.58 -9.94
C GLU A 115 12.12 -15.72 -8.91
N ASN A 116 11.64 -15.55 -7.67
CA ASN A 116 11.70 -16.56 -6.61
C ASN A 116 10.45 -17.46 -6.53
N HIS A 117 9.62 -17.53 -7.57
CA HIS A 117 8.39 -18.32 -7.56
C HIS A 117 8.64 -19.84 -7.50
N GLN A 118 8.64 -20.39 -6.28
CA GLN A 118 7.45 -21.15 -5.86
C GLN A 118 6.43 -20.09 -5.42
N GLU A 119 5.19 -20.09 -5.96
CA GLU A 119 4.13 -19.21 -5.44
C GLU A 119 4.05 -19.41 -3.92
N SER A 120 4.59 -18.46 -3.16
CA SER A 120 4.49 -18.53 -1.71
C SER A 120 3.03 -18.30 -1.35
N ASP A 121 2.49 -19.06 -0.41
CA ASP A 121 1.12 -18.89 0.09
C ASP A 121 0.87 -17.41 0.48
N GLN A 122 1.89 -16.69 0.95
CA GLN A 122 1.80 -15.25 1.24
C GLN A 122 1.55 -14.36 0.03
N GLU A 123 2.09 -14.68 -1.14
CA GLU A 123 1.88 -13.88 -2.35
C GLU A 123 0.48 -14.07 -2.90
N PHE A 124 -0.02 -15.31 -2.90
CA PHE A 124 -1.42 -15.62 -3.19
C PHE A 124 -2.36 -14.85 -2.25
N LEU A 125 -2.08 -14.88 -0.93
CA LEU A 125 -2.87 -14.19 0.09
C LEU A 125 -2.77 -12.67 0.01
N THR A 126 -1.65 -12.14 -0.45
CA THR A 126 -1.52 -10.70 -0.71
C THR A 126 -2.36 -10.32 -1.94
N GLN A 127 -2.25 -11.12 -3.00
CA GLN A 127 -2.91 -10.85 -4.28
C GLN A 127 -4.44 -10.92 -4.15
N ILE A 128 -4.99 -11.83 -3.33
CA ILE A 128 -6.44 -11.93 -3.14
C ILE A 128 -7.04 -10.67 -2.50
N VAL A 129 -6.34 -10.01 -1.58
CA VAL A 129 -6.78 -8.75 -0.96
C VAL A 129 -6.69 -7.60 -1.97
N TYR A 130 -5.59 -7.49 -2.71
CA TYR A 130 -5.48 -6.47 -3.76
C TYR A 130 -6.55 -6.62 -4.85
N ASN A 131 -6.79 -7.86 -5.29
CA ASN A 131 -7.83 -8.17 -6.26
C ASN A 131 -9.21 -7.82 -5.70
N TYR A 132 -9.48 -8.13 -4.43
CA TYR A 132 -10.72 -7.74 -3.78
C TYR A 132 -10.92 -6.22 -3.80
N CYS A 133 -9.95 -5.43 -3.34
CA CYS A 133 -10.08 -3.97 -3.31
C CYS A 133 -10.26 -3.39 -4.72
N ALA A 134 -9.54 -3.91 -5.70
CA ALA A 134 -9.72 -3.54 -7.10
C ALA A 134 -11.16 -3.84 -7.58
N THR A 135 -11.65 -5.04 -7.33
CA THR A 135 -13.00 -5.46 -7.71
C THR A 135 -14.08 -4.64 -7.02
N VAL A 136 -13.92 -4.32 -5.73
CA VAL A 136 -14.84 -3.42 -5.01
C VAL A 136 -14.86 -2.03 -5.64
N PHE A 137 -13.69 -1.50 -6.02
CA PHE A 137 -13.61 -0.19 -6.67
C PHE A 137 -14.25 -0.19 -8.07
N GLU A 138 -14.01 -1.22 -8.88
CA GLU A 138 -14.70 -1.40 -10.18
C GLU A 138 -16.21 -1.57 -9.99
N PHE A 139 -16.63 -2.31 -8.97
CA PHE A 139 -18.03 -2.47 -8.62
C PHE A 139 -18.70 -1.13 -8.29
N TYR A 140 -18.04 -0.25 -7.54
CA TYR A 140 -18.55 1.10 -7.29
C TYR A 140 -18.61 1.98 -8.53
N LYS A 141 -17.71 1.80 -9.52
CA LYS A 141 -17.79 2.52 -10.79
C LYS A 141 -19.01 2.15 -11.62
N GLU A 142 -19.54 0.95 -11.43
CA GLU A 142 -20.71 0.48 -12.15
C GLU A 142 -22.01 1.08 -11.62
N PHE A 143 -22.01 1.67 -10.43
CA PHE A 143 -23.20 2.29 -9.87
C PHE A 143 -23.73 3.41 -10.79
N PRO A 144 -25.05 3.49 -11.01
CA PRO A 144 -26.12 2.77 -10.28
C PRO A 144 -26.43 1.35 -10.79
N ASN A 145 -25.70 0.83 -11.78
CA ASN A 145 -25.89 -0.53 -12.26
C ASN A 145 -25.30 -1.54 -11.25
N HIS A 146 -26.17 -2.26 -10.56
CA HIS A 146 -25.77 -3.22 -9.53
C HIS A 146 -25.18 -4.51 -10.14
N LYS A 147 -23.88 -4.53 -10.45
CA LYS A 147 -23.17 -5.64 -11.13
C LYS A 147 -22.35 -6.52 -10.19
N THR A 148 -23.01 -7.30 -9.34
CA THR A 148 -22.35 -8.20 -8.35
C THR A 148 -21.55 -9.34 -8.98
N LEU A 149 -21.79 -9.66 -10.25
CA LEU A 149 -21.04 -10.68 -11.00
C LEU A 149 -19.52 -10.43 -11.04
N LEU A 150 -19.07 -9.20 -10.81
CA LEU A 150 -17.64 -8.87 -10.72
C LEU A 150 -16.92 -9.64 -9.60
N PHE A 151 -17.63 -10.09 -8.57
CA PHE A 151 -17.05 -10.83 -7.45
C PHE A 151 -16.89 -12.33 -7.69
N LYS A 152 -17.47 -12.89 -8.77
CA LYS A 152 -17.62 -14.34 -9.01
C LYS A 152 -16.32 -15.14 -8.82
N ASP A 153 -15.21 -14.61 -9.29
CA ASP A 153 -13.92 -15.32 -9.24
C ASP A 153 -13.18 -15.14 -7.91
N LEU A 154 -13.59 -14.18 -7.08
CA LEU A 154 -12.93 -13.83 -5.82
C LEU A 154 -13.70 -14.25 -4.57
N VAL A 155 -15.01 -14.41 -4.69
CA VAL A 155 -15.94 -14.62 -3.59
C VAL A 155 -16.82 -15.83 -3.91
N PHE A 156 -17.17 -16.62 -2.90
CA PHE A 156 -18.15 -17.69 -3.07
C PHE A 156 -19.58 -17.13 -3.21
N ASP A 157 -20.37 -17.67 -4.14
CA ASP A 157 -21.72 -17.17 -4.43
C ASP A 157 -22.65 -17.22 -3.20
N ASP A 158 -22.53 -18.25 -2.36
CA ASP A 158 -23.32 -18.43 -1.12
C ASP A 158 -22.63 -17.84 0.13
N SER A 159 -21.71 -16.90 -0.06
CA SER A 159 -20.98 -16.29 1.05
C SER A 159 -21.83 -15.27 1.83
N PRO A 160 -21.68 -15.20 3.17
CA PRO A 160 -22.27 -14.13 3.98
C PRO A 160 -21.84 -12.73 3.52
N PHE A 161 -20.63 -12.61 2.97
CA PHE A 161 -20.16 -11.34 2.41
C PHE A 161 -21.02 -10.89 1.23
N LEU A 162 -21.25 -11.77 0.24
CA LEU A 162 -21.95 -11.36 -0.98
C LEU A 162 -23.40 -10.98 -0.68
N GLU A 163 -24.06 -11.65 0.26
CA GLU A 163 -25.39 -11.30 0.74
C GLU A 163 -25.42 -9.87 1.33
N ARG A 164 -24.54 -9.57 2.28
CA ARG A 164 -24.47 -8.23 2.92
C ARG A 164 -24.06 -7.14 1.93
N ALA A 165 -23.04 -7.40 1.12
CA ALA A 165 -22.56 -6.47 0.12
C ALA A 165 -23.71 -6.13 -0.84
N SER A 166 -24.39 -7.14 -1.39
CA SER A 166 -25.51 -6.97 -2.31
C SER A 166 -26.66 -6.17 -1.70
N GLN A 167 -26.98 -6.40 -0.42
CA GLN A 167 -28.03 -5.65 0.26
C GLN A 167 -27.67 -4.16 0.37
N PHE A 168 -26.46 -3.84 0.85
CA PHE A 168 -26.03 -2.46 1.03
C PHE A 168 -25.87 -1.72 -0.30
N SER A 169 -25.22 -2.35 -1.30
CA SER A 169 -25.01 -1.72 -2.60
C SER A 169 -26.30 -1.54 -3.37
N LYS A 170 -27.27 -2.46 -3.26
CA LYS A 170 -28.57 -2.31 -3.91
C LYS A 170 -29.28 -1.04 -3.45
N GLU A 171 -29.29 -0.75 -2.15
CA GLU A 171 -29.89 0.50 -1.64
C GLU A 171 -29.17 1.75 -2.18
N LEU A 172 -27.84 1.72 -2.32
CA LEU A 172 -27.09 2.84 -2.89
C LEU A 172 -27.37 3.01 -4.39
N CYS A 173 -27.49 1.91 -5.14
CA CYS A 173 -27.88 1.91 -6.54
C CYS A 173 -29.31 2.42 -6.74
N ASP A 174 -30.27 2.00 -5.90
CA ASP A 174 -31.66 2.46 -5.92
C ASP A 174 -31.77 3.96 -5.62
N ARG A 175 -30.80 4.52 -4.91
CA ARG A 175 -30.63 5.97 -4.64
C ARG A 175 -29.80 6.69 -5.70
N ASP A 176 -29.48 6.06 -6.83
CA ASP A 176 -28.70 6.61 -7.94
C ASP A 176 -27.35 7.21 -7.52
N PHE A 177 -26.63 6.51 -6.63
CA PHE A 177 -25.24 6.86 -6.32
C PHE A 177 -24.36 6.61 -7.53
N GLN A 178 -23.46 7.55 -7.82
CA GLN A 178 -22.51 7.48 -8.92
C GLN A 178 -21.12 7.84 -8.42
N LEU A 179 -20.14 6.97 -8.66
CA LEU A 179 -18.77 7.21 -8.23
C LEU A 179 -18.07 8.23 -9.14
N VAL A 180 -17.47 9.26 -8.55
CA VAL A 180 -16.71 10.30 -9.27
C VAL A 180 -15.25 9.89 -9.37
N THR A 181 -14.82 9.46 -10.56
CA THR A 181 -13.44 9.04 -10.84
C THR A 181 -12.60 10.10 -11.55
N LYS A 182 -13.23 11.14 -12.13
CA LYS A 182 -12.54 12.22 -12.86
C LYS A 182 -11.46 12.87 -11.97
N ASN A 183 -10.27 13.07 -12.54
CA ASN A 183 -9.09 13.63 -11.85
C ASN A 183 -8.68 12.86 -10.59
N ASN A 184 -8.89 11.54 -10.57
CA ASN A 184 -8.52 10.65 -9.45
C ASN A 184 -9.18 11.03 -8.11
N ARG A 185 -10.37 11.66 -8.17
CA ARG A 185 -11.12 12.07 -6.98
C ARG A 185 -11.60 10.92 -6.11
N SER A 186 -11.73 9.73 -6.69
CA SER A 186 -11.96 8.49 -5.97
C SER A 186 -10.82 7.52 -6.21
N ASN A 187 -10.28 6.93 -5.15
CA ASN A 187 -9.19 5.97 -5.15
C ASN A 187 -9.18 5.15 -3.85
N TYR A 188 -8.35 4.12 -3.83
CA TYR A 188 -8.07 3.34 -2.65
C TYR A 188 -6.59 2.95 -2.61
N GLU A 189 -6.11 2.62 -1.42
CA GLU A 189 -4.75 2.11 -1.20
C GLU A 189 -4.77 1.01 -0.15
N VAL A 190 -4.05 -0.09 -0.40
CA VAL A 190 -3.81 -1.14 0.60
C VAL A 190 -2.42 -0.93 1.17
N PHE A 191 -2.34 -0.65 2.48
CA PHE A 191 -1.10 -0.28 3.15
C PHE A 191 -0.35 -1.46 3.73
N ASP A 192 -1.10 -2.40 4.31
CA ASP A 192 -0.55 -3.56 5.00
C ASP A 192 -1.53 -4.74 4.95
N ILE A 193 -0.98 -5.95 4.99
CA ILE A 193 -1.71 -7.21 5.04
C ILE A 193 -0.95 -8.15 5.98
N HIS A 194 -1.65 -8.69 6.97
CA HIS A 194 -1.11 -9.58 7.98
C HIS A 194 -1.91 -10.88 8.01
N LEU A 195 -1.21 -12.02 8.00
CA LEU A 195 -1.82 -13.33 8.20
C LEU A 195 -2.06 -13.53 9.70
N VAL A 196 -3.33 -13.63 10.09
CA VAL A 196 -3.78 -13.85 11.46
C VAL A 196 -3.93 -15.34 11.76
N THR A 197 -4.40 -16.12 10.79
CA THR A 197 -4.63 -17.57 10.95
C THR A 197 -4.28 -18.31 9.69
N ASP A 198 -3.56 -19.42 9.85
CA ASP A 198 -3.01 -20.24 8.78
C ASP A 198 -3.41 -21.72 8.96
N GLU A 199 -4.61 -22.09 8.51
CA GLU A 199 -5.14 -23.46 8.61
C GLU A 199 -5.22 -24.10 7.20
N PRO A 200 -5.28 -25.44 7.08
CA PRO A 200 -5.24 -26.13 5.78
C PRO A 200 -6.35 -25.73 4.80
N ASP A 201 -7.54 -25.40 5.31
CA ASP A 201 -8.74 -25.06 4.54
C ASP A 201 -9.27 -23.64 4.84
N LYS A 202 -8.58 -22.89 5.70
CA LYS A 202 -8.99 -21.56 6.13
C LYS A 202 -7.79 -20.65 6.37
N LYS A 203 -7.86 -19.43 5.86
CA LYS A 203 -6.91 -18.37 6.18
C LYS A 203 -7.67 -17.15 6.68
N VAL A 204 -7.11 -16.44 7.67
CA VAL A 204 -7.64 -15.16 8.13
C VAL A 204 -6.59 -14.10 7.91
N LEU A 205 -6.93 -13.05 7.17
CA LEU A 205 -6.06 -11.91 6.95
C LEU A 205 -6.64 -10.67 7.62
N GLU A 206 -5.77 -9.83 8.16
CA GLU A 206 -6.08 -8.46 8.55
C GLU A 206 -5.41 -7.53 7.54
N SER A 207 -6.12 -6.52 7.05
CA SER A 207 -5.55 -5.49 6.19
C SER A 207 -5.71 -4.10 6.82
N GLN A 208 -4.83 -3.20 6.42
CA GLN A 208 -5.05 -1.76 6.55
C GLN A 208 -5.24 -1.15 5.17
N GLU A 209 -6.37 -0.48 5.00
CA GLU A 209 -6.78 0.07 3.71
C GLU A 209 -7.24 1.50 3.88
N PHE A 210 -7.04 2.31 2.85
CA PHE A 210 -7.59 3.65 2.80
C PHE A 210 -8.48 3.79 1.58
N TRP A 211 -9.66 4.34 1.84
CA TRP A 211 -10.69 4.57 0.84
C TRP A 211 -11.00 6.05 0.81
N ASN A 212 -10.70 6.68 -0.32
CA ASN A 212 -11.11 8.04 -0.63
C ASN A 212 -12.10 7.98 -1.79
N LEU A 213 -13.40 8.01 -1.51
CA LEU A 213 -14.47 7.89 -2.49
C LEU A 213 -15.35 9.13 -2.45
N LEU A 214 -15.69 9.63 -3.62
CA LEU A 214 -16.68 10.69 -3.81
C LEU A 214 -17.82 10.12 -4.64
N PHE A 215 -19.01 10.06 -4.05
CA PHE A 215 -20.24 9.74 -4.74
C PHE A 215 -21.07 10.99 -4.98
N LYS A 216 -21.77 11.04 -6.11
CA LYS A 216 -22.84 11.99 -6.37
C LYS A 216 -24.16 11.23 -6.48
N VAL A 217 -25.22 11.77 -5.92
CA VAL A 217 -26.58 11.30 -6.15
C VAL A 217 -27.10 11.98 -7.42
N GLY A 218 -27.49 11.21 -8.45
CA GLY A 218 -27.75 11.76 -9.78
C GLY A 218 -28.80 12.87 -9.82
N GLU A 219 -29.95 12.69 -9.17
CA GLU A 219 -31.04 13.69 -9.21
C GLU A 219 -30.73 14.98 -8.44
N THR A 220 -30.06 14.89 -7.28
CA THR A 220 -29.84 16.04 -6.38
C THR A 220 -28.47 16.69 -6.57
N GLY A 221 -27.51 15.96 -7.15
CA GLY A 221 -26.11 16.34 -7.19
C GLY A 221 -25.42 16.32 -5.82
N GLU A 222 -26.10 15.82 -4.77
CA GLU A 222 -25.56 15.74 -3.41
C GLU A 222 -24.27 14.92 -3.40
N GLU A 223 -23.23 15.45 -2.76
CA GLU A 223 -21.92 14.82 -2.68
C GLU A 223 -21.76 14.08 -1.35
N HIS A 224 -21.42 12.79 -1.43
CA HIS A 224 -21.08 11.97 -0.28
C HIS A 224 -19.61 11.56 -0.33
N PHE A 225 -18.89 11.88 0.73
CA PHE A 225 -17.47 11.58 0.86
C PHE A 225 -17.24 10.40 1.81
N VAL A 226 -16.44 9.45 1.36
CA VAL A 226 -15.78 8.46 2.20
C VAL A 226 -14.30 8.80 2.17
N ASN A 227 -13.72 9.15 3.31
CA ASN A 227 -12.29 9.36 3.44
C ASN A 227 -11.86 8.71 4.75
N GLN A 228 -11.47 7.45 4.67
CA GLN A 228 -11.24 6.65 5.87
C GLN A 228 -10.10 5.66 5.68
N LEU A 229 -9.28 5.56 6.73
CA LEU A 229 -8.40 4.44 6.96
C LEU A 229 -9.21 3.40 7.74
N ASN A 230 -9.36 2.20 7.20
CA ASN A 230 -10.07 1.11 7.85
C ASN A 230 -9.18 -0.14 7.99
N THR A 231 -9.41 -0.87 9.07
CA THR A 231 -8.89 -2.21 9.25
C THR A 231 -9.97 -3.20 8.85
N GLN A 232 -9.69 -4.08 7.90
CA GLN A 232 -10.62 -5.12 7.46
C GLN A 232 -10.10 -6.50 7.78
N ILE A 233 -11.01 -7.44 8.07
CA ILE A 233 -10.67 -8.84 8.32
C ILE A 233 -11.26 -9.70 7.21
N TYR A 234 -10.41 -10.44 6.51
CA TYR A 234 -10.77 -11.36 5.46
C TYR A 234 -10.76 -12.79 5.96
N PHE A 235 -11.85 -13.50 5.73
CA PHE A 235 -11.97 -14.93 5.96
C PHE A 235 -11.93 -15.62 4.59
N ILE A 236 -10.85 -16.33 4.32
CA ILE A 236 -10.63 -17.03 3.05
C ILE A 236 -10.79 -18.52 3.33
N ARG A 237 -11.54 -19.22 2.48
CA ARG A 237 -11.76 -20.67 2.60
C ARG A 237 -11.32 -21.40 1.36
N LYS A 238 -10.90 -22.65 1.54
CA LYS A 238 -10.66 -23.63 0.49
C LYS A 238 -11.86 -24.55 0.39
N ILE A 239 -12.61 -24.50 -0.71
CA ILE A 239 -13.74 -25.39 -1.00
C ILE A 239 -13.50 -25.98 -2.38
N ASP A 240 -13.61 -27.30 -2.53
CA ASP A 240 -13.34 -28.02 -3.78
C ASP A 240 -11.97 -27.66 -4.41
N ASN A 241 -10.96 -27.52 -3.54
CA ASN A 241 -9.60 -27.14 -3.89
C ASN A 241 -9.43 -25.71 -4.45
N VAL A 242 -10.45 -24.86 -4.36
CA VAL A 242 -10.42 -23.45 -4.78
C VAL A 242 -10.44 -22.55 -3.56
N TRP A 243 -9.52 -21.58 -3.51
CA TRP A 243 -9.47 -20.55 -2.48
C TRP A 243 -10.24 -19.30 -2.91
N LYS A 244 -11.22 -18.87 -2.12
CA LYS A 244 -11.94 -17.60 -2.31
C LYS A 244 -12.27 -16.97 -0.97
N ILE A 245 -12.62 -15.69 -1.02
CA ILE A 245 -13.15 -14.96 0.13
C ILE A 245 -14.51 -15.56 0.48
N TRP A 246 -14.62 -16.04 1.72
CA TRP A 246 -15.86 -16.50 2.34
C TRP A 246 -16.53 -15.36 3.08
N ASP A 247 -15.77 -14.52 3.76
CA ASP A 247 -16.34 -13.34 4.42
C ASP A 247 -15.34 -12.19 4.48
N ASN A 248 -15.85 -10.97 4.56
CA ASN A 248 -15.07 -9.77 4.84
C ASN A 248 -15.81 -8.93 5.89
N TYR A 249 -15.16 -8.77 7.04
CA TYR A 249 -15.62 -7.88 8.08
C TYR A 249 -15.02 -6.49 7.85
N ASN A 250 -15.86 -5.58 7.38
CA ASN A 250 -15.58 -4.16 7.28
C ASN A 250 -16.39 -3.43 8.37
N PRO A 251 -15.74 -2.85 9.39
CA PRO A 251 -16.43 -2.19 10.49
C PRO A 251 -17.26 -0.97 10.04
N ASP A 252 -16.94 -0.40 8.87
CA ASP A 252 -17.64 0.74 8.28
C ASP A 252 -18.67 0.34 7.22
N ALA A 253 -18.98 -0.96 7.08
CA ALA A 253 -20.00 -1.43 6.16
C ALA A 253 -21.36 -0.74 6.42
N GLY A 254 -22.04 -0.34 5.35
CA GLY A 254 -23.34 0.33 5.43
C GLY A 254 -23.29 1.80 5.90
N ARG A 255 -22.10 2.41 6.04
CA ARG A 255 -21.99 3.83 6.43
C ARG A 255 -22.73 4.77 5.49
N LEU A 256 -22.66 4.54 4.18
CA LEU A 256 -23.34 5.34 3.16
C LEU A 256 -24.88 5.12 3.14
N ASN A 257 -25.34 4.02 3.73
CA ASN A 257 -26.75 3.66 3.83
C ASN A 257 -27.46 4.38 4.97
N LYS A 258 -26.71 4.89 5.96
CA LYS A 258 -27.30 5.71 7.04
C LYS A 258 -27.81 7.02 6.44
N LYS A 259 -29.12 7.25 6.52
CA LYS A 259 -29.70 8.58 6.28
C LYS A 259 -29.19 9.51 7.38
N ASN A 260 -28.56 10.62 6.98
CA ASN A 260 -28.30 11.74 7.89
C ASN A 260 -29.63 12.36 8.35
#